data_AF-A0A553DSX8-F1
#
_entry.id   AF-A0A553DSX8-F1
#
_cell.length_a   1.000
_cell.length_b   1.000
_cell.length_c   1.000
_cell.angle_alpha   90.00
_cell.angle_beta   90.00
_cell.angle_gamma   90.00
#
_symmetry.space_group_name_H-M   'P 1'
#
loop_
_entity.id
_entity.type
_entity.pdbx_description
1 polymer ?
#
loop_
_entity_poly.entity_id
_entity_poly.type
_entity_poly.pdbx_seq_one_letter_code
_entity_poly.pdbx_strand_id
1 'polypeptide(L)'
;MKNSILLAIICVLIQSCNSQEKDLAKITFTEKYDIFFGDIPHKFNLTVYAKTYTGYYESESEEILNFDEVNLSDTNEEGGFGTNSVRFAFTTKDHILCEYIVDLNTKKSIQKMIDALNSKFGKAKFVSKLDLTDDLPDSYIWQDKQIIYLLMGTTQNSAWLTVFDINYKELYDNRISGPFMYYYDYLEYLLKNKKTEKQISYYQYAKIMEKEGTDYYIDNYVKP
;
A
#
# COMPACT_ATOMS: atom_id res chain seq x y z
N MET A 1 51.75 -12.84 8.30
CA MET A 1 51.07 -12.90 6.98
C MET A 1 49.74 -13.67 7.00
N LYS A 2 49.59 -14.79 7.73
CA LYS A 2 48.29 -15.51 7.82
C LYS A 2 47.14 -14.70 8.43
N ASN A 3 47.42 -13.84 9.42
CA ASN A 3 46.38 -13.03 10.09
C ASN A 3 45.88 -11.83 9.25
N SER A 4 46.68 -11.37 8.27
CA SER A 4 46.31 -10.22 7.42
C SER A 4 45.33 -10.61 6.32
N ILE A 5 45.41 -11.85 5.82
CA ILE A 5 44.49 -12.40 4.80
C ILE A 5 43.11 -12.67 5.43
N LEU A 6 43.07 -13.13 6.68
CA LEU A 6 41.82 -13.38 7.40
C LEU A 6 41.03 -12.08 7.66
N LEU A 7 41.72 -10.98 7.97
CA LEU A 7 41.09 -9.66 8.17
C LEU A 7 40.49 -9.12 6.86
N ALA A 8 41.17 -9.30 5.74
CA ALA A 8 40.70 -8.85 4.43
C ALA A 8 39.44 -9.62 3.97
N ILE A 9 39.36 -10.92 4.26
CA ILE A 9 38.18 -11.74 3.94
C ILE A 9 36.97 -11.32 4.79
N ILE A 10 37.18 -11.00 6.08
CA ILE A 10 36.12 -10.50 6.96
C ILE A 10 35.59 -9.13 6.46
N CYS A 11 36.46 -8.21 6.04
CA CYS A 11 36.02 -6.92 5.50
C CYS A 11 35.22 -7.04 4.19
N VAL A 12 35.59 -7.97 3.30
CA VAL A 12 34.83 -8.22 2.05
C VAL A 12 33.46 -8.83 2.35
N LEU A 13 33.34 -9.69 3.37
CA LEU A 13 32.06 -10.27 3.79
C LEU A 13 31.14 -9.26 4.50
N ILE A 14 31.69 -8.24 5.18
CA ILE A 14 30.90 -7.17 5.79
C ILE A 14 30.46 -6.14 4.74
N GLN A 15 31.23 -5.93 3.68
CA GLN A 15 30.85 -5.03 2.58
C GLN A 15 29.91 -5.68 1.56
N SER A 16 29.91 -7.02 1.41
CA SER A 16 28.97 -7.73 0.53
C SER A 16 27.57 -7.92 1.14
N CYS A 17 27.29 -7.31 2.29
CA CYS A 17 25.99 -7.36 2.97
C CYS A 17 25.24 -6.00 2.91
N ASN A 18 25.65 -5.11 2.00
CA ASN A 18 25.09 -3.76 1.85
C ASN A 18 24.19 -3.56 0.63
N SER A 19 24.02 -4.54 -0.26
CA SER A 19 22.81 -4.57 -1.12
C SER A 19 21.68 -5.08 -0.23
N GLN A 20 21.08 -4.14 0.49
CA GLN A 20 20.02 -4.44 1.44
C GLN A 20 18.71 -4.47 0.67
N GLU A 21 18.36 -5.64 0.13
CA GLU A 21 17.02 -5.87 -0.42
C GLU A 21 15.97 -5.42 0.62
N LYS A 22 15.11 -4.49 0.20
CA LYS A 22 14.12 -3.84 1.05
C LYS A 22 12.75 -4.41 0.73
N ASP A 23 12.14 -4.99 1.76
CA ASP A 23 10.80 -5.54 1.66
C ASP A 23 9.78 -4.50 2.10
N LEU A 24 8.85 -4.15 1.21
CA LEU A 24 7.79 -3.17 1.43
C LEU A 24 6.90 -3.55 2.62
N ALA A 25 6.71 -4.83 2.89
CA ALA A 25 5.91 -5.31 4.01
C ALA A 25 6.60 -5.15 5.38
N LYS A 26 7.89 -4.79 5.39
CA LYS A 26 8.73 -4.57 6.57
C LYS A 26 9.04 -3.07 6.80
N ILE A 27 8.61 -2.20 5.90
CA ILE A 27 8.78 -0.75 6.02
C ILE A 27 8.09 -0.22 7.27
N THR A 28 8.74 0.73 7.93
CA THR A 28 8.12 1.49 9.02
C THR A 28 7.98 2.94 8.61
N PHE A 29 6.84 3.57 8.94
CA PHE A 29 6.58 4.99 8.71
C PHE A 29 7.31 5.91 9.71
N THR A 30 8.56 5.55 10.00
CA THR A 30 9.50 6.26 10.88
C THR A 30 10.87 6.46 10.23
N GLU A 31 11.09 5.83 9.07
CA GLU A 31 12.35 5.90 8.34
C GLU A 31 12.53 7.27 7.68
N LYS A 32 13.74 7.80 7.76
CA LYS A 32 14.09 9.10 7.17
C LYS A 32 14.64 8.92 5.76
N TYR A 33 14.40 9.90 4.91
CA TYR A 33 14.84 9.89 3.50
C TYR A 33 16.35 9.59 3.34
N ASP A 34 17.19 10.23 4.14
CA ASP A 34 18.65 10.15 4.07
C ASP A 34 19.23 8.75 4.31
N ILE A 35 18.47 7.90 5.01
CA ILE A 35 18.85 6.51 5.29
C ILE A 35 18.01 5.50 4.50
N PHE A 36 16.84 5.89 4.00
CA PHE A 36 15.86 4.95 3.47
C PHE A 36 16.32 4.26 2.19
N PHE A 37 16.92 5.01 1.27
CA PHE A 37 17.28 4.48 -0.05
C PHE A 37 18.63 3.76 -0.05
N GLY A 38 19.59 4.16 0.80
CA GLY A 38 20.96 3.67 0.67
C GLY A 38 21.46 3.81 -0.77
N ASP A 39 21.82 2.68 -1.39
CA ASP A 39 22.27 2.61 -2.79
C ASP A 39 21.13 2.29 -3.79
N ILE A 40 19.89 2.12 -3.34
CA ILE A 40 18.74 1.78 -4.19
C ILE A 40 18.48 2.90 -5.20
N PRO A 41 18.52 2.61 -6.52
CA PRO A 41 18.26 3.61 -7.55
C PRO A 41 16.85 4.21 -7.42
N HIS A 42 16.76 5.53 -7.49
CA HIS A 42 15.49 6.24 -7.44
C HIS A 42 15.55 7.57 -8.20
N LYS A 43 14.39 8.05 -8.65
CA LYS A 43 14.22 9.35 -9.32
C LYS A 43 13.20 10.19 -8.58
N PHE A 44 13.52 11.46 -8.35
CA PHE A 44 12.58 12.39 -7.75
C PHE A 44 11.60 12.94 -8.79
N ASN A 45 10.31 12.82 -8.49
CA ASN A 45 9.20 13.35 -9.26
C ASN A 45 8.42 14.35 -8.40
N LEU A 46 8.52 15.63 -8.74
CA LEU A 46 7.79 16.70 -8.05
C LEU A 46 6.27 16.51 -8.25
N THR A 47 5.50 16.62 -7.18
CA THR A 47 4.03 16.63 -7.23
C THR A 47 3.50 17.92 -6.61
N VAL A 48 2.62 18.62 -7.32
CA VAL A 48 2.17 19.98 -6.96
C VAL A 48 1.08 20.00 -5.88
N TYR A 49 0.75 18.86 -5.26
CA TYR A 49 -0.59 18.65 -4.67
C TYR A 49 -0.69 18.24 -3.20
N ALA A 50 0.35 18.26 -2.38
CA ALA A 50 0.22 17.92 -0.96
C ALA A 50 0.86 18.95 -0.03
N LYS A 51 0.17 19.32 1.07
CA LYS A 51 0.82 20.11 2.15
C LYS A 51 1.75 19.22 2.98
N THR A 52 1.45 17.92 3.05
CA THR A 52 2.21 16.94 3.84
C THR A 52 3.58 16.60 3.23
N TYR A 53 3.72 16.51 1.89
CA TYR A 53 4.96 16.09 1.20
C TYR A 53 5.12 16.81 -0.15
N THR A 54 6.37 16.94 -0.65
CA THR A 54 6.67 17.74 -1.86
C THR A 54 6.67 16.93 -3.16
N GLY A 55 6.69 15.61 -3.10
CA GLY A 55 6.81 14.77 -4.29
C GLY A 55 7.08 13.32 -3.91
N TYR A 56 7.38 12.53 -4.93
CA TYR A 56 7.70 11.11 -4.77
C TYR A 56 9.10 10.82 -5.24
N TYR A 57 9.71 9.84 -4.60
CA TYR A 57 10.91 9.18 -5.08
C TYR A 57 10.50 7.83 -5.64
N GLU A 58 10.64 7.66 -6.94
CA GLU A 58 10.22 6.49 -7.69
C GLU A 58 11.39 5.55 -7.94
N SER A 59 11.16 4.25 -7.77
CA SER A 59 12.12 3.19 -8.07
C SER A 59 11.43 2.04 -8.81
N GLU A 60 12.09 1.56 -9.85
CA GLU A 60 11.75 0.32 -10.57
C GLU A 60 12.72 -0.82 -10.17
N SER A 61 13.55 -0.61 -9.15
CA SER A 61 14.59 -1.57 -8.76
C SER A 61 13.97 -2.83 -8.15
N GLU A 62 14.44 -3.99 -8.59
CA GLU A 62 14.05 -5.28 -8.01
C GLU A 62 14.42 -5.39 -6.52
N GLU A 63 15.42 -4.62 -6.07
CA GLU A 63 15.86 -4.59 -4.68
C GLU A 63 14.79 -4.05 -3.72
N ILE A 64 13.79 -3.29 -4.21
CA ILE A 64 12.73 -2.69 -3.38
C ILE A 64 11.32 -3.13 -3.79
N LEU A 65 11.17 -3.81 -4.93
CA LEU A 65 9.90 -4.35 -5.43
C LEU A 65 9.62 -5.75 -4.88
N ASN A 66 9.72 -5.89 -3.56
CA ASN A 66 9.35 -7.11 -2.84
C ASN A 66 8.31 -6.77 -1.77
N PHE A 67 7.28 -7.59 -1.63
CA PHE A 67 6.31 -7.47 -0.54
C PHE A 67 6.14 -8.83 0.13
N ASP A 68 6.50 -8.92 1.40
CA ASP A 68 6.44 -10.16 2.18
C ASP A 68 7.18 -11.30 1.48
N GLU A 69 8.40 -11.01 1.03
CA GLU A 69 9.29 -11.93 0.29
C GLU A 69 8.77 -12.34 -1.11
N VAL A 70 7.66 -11.76 -1.56
CA VAL A 70 7.15 -11.94 -2.93
C VAL A 70 7.72 -10.87 -3.84
N ASN A 71 8.47 -11.31 -4.86
CA ASN A 71 8.97 -10.42 -5.90
C ASN A 71 7.85 -9.95 -6.84
N LEU A 72 7.73 -8.63 -6.94
CA LEU A 72 6.75 -7.88 -7.74
C LEU A 72 7.41 -7.19 -8.94
N SER A 73 8.68 -7.45 -9.21
CA SER A 73 9.35 -6.94 -10.41
C SER A 73 8.77 -7.65 -11.62
N ASP A 74 8.05 -6.90 -12.45
CA ASP A 74 7.40 -7.42 -13.65
C ASP A 74 7.30 -6.28 -14.65
N THR A 75 7.36 -6.63 -15.94
CA THR A 75 7.24 -5.67 -17.04
C THR A 75 6.17 -6.18 -17.99
N ASN A 76 5.29 -5.28 -18.45
CA ASN A 76 4.26 -5.64 -19.41
C ASN A 76 4.86 -5.75 -20.83
N GLU A 77 5.05 -6.97 -21.34
CA GLU A 77 5.65 -7.22 -22.66
C GLU A 77 4.64 -7.17 -23.83
N GLU A 78 3.33 -7.31 -23.57
CA GLU A 78 2.29 -7.47 -24.59
C GLU A 78 1.55 -6.16 -24.91
N GLY A 79 2.26 -5.17 -25.46
CA GLY A 79 1.66 -3.93 -26.00
C GLY A 79 1.07 -2.97 -24.96
N GLY A 80 1.25 -3.24 -23.68
CA GLY A 80 0.99 -2.31 -22.58
C GLY A 80 2.20 -1.45 -22.26
N PHE A 81 1.96 -0.24 -21.76
CA PHE A 81 3.02 0.58 -21.16
C PHE A 81 3.15 0.22 -19.67
N GLY A 82 4.37 -0.03 -19.19
CA GLY A 82 4.68 0.04 -17.76
C GLY A 82 5.53 -1.12 -17.23
N THR A 83 6.59 -0.76 -16.51
CA THR A 83 7.29 -1.61 -15.56
C THR A 83 6.70 -1.34 -14.19
N ASN A 84 6.57 -2.37 -13.34
CA ASN A 84 6.12 -2.14 -11.97
C ASN A 84 7.09 -1.20 -11.27
N SER A 85 6.56 -0.28 -10.47
CA SER A 85 7.37 0.69 -9.75
C SER A 85 6.80 0.93 -8.37
N VAL A 86 7.62 1.52 -7.50
CA VAL A 86 7.19 1.99 -6.20
C VAL A 86 7.62 3.44 -6.00
N ARG A 87 6.69 4.24 -5.48
CA ARG A 87 6.84 5.66 -5.22
C ARG A 87 6.77 5.89 -3.72
N PHE A 88 7.76 6.55 -3.15
CA PHE A 88 7.82 6.88 -1.72
C PHE A 88 7.65 8.38 -1.52
N ALA A 89 6.80 8.76 -0.57
CA ALA A 89 6.63 10.14 -0.15
C ALA A 89 7.15 10.33 1.28
N PHE A 90 7.90 11.42 1.47
CA PHE A 90 8.44 11.82 2.76
C PHE A 90 7.88 13.19 3.14
N THR A 91 7.60 13.36 4.43
CA THR A 91 7.07 14.61 4.97
C THR A 91 7.99 15.79 4.66
N THR A 92 7.41 16.98 4.43
CA THR A 92 8.18 18.20 4.18
C THR A 92 8.97 18.69 5.40
N LYS A 93 8.43 18.44 6.60
CA LYS A 93 8.94 19.01 7.86
C LYS A 93 10.15 18.26 8.42
N ASP A 94 10.07 16.94 8.47
CA ASP A 94 11.04 16.07 9.14
C ASP A 94 11.58 14.94 8.24
N HIS A 95 11.18 14.92 6.97
CA HIS A 95 11.66 13.98 5.96
C HIS A 95 11.48 12.51 6.36
N ILE A 96 10.38 12.23 7.08
CA ILE A 96 9.98 10.89 7.50
C ILE A 96 9.05 10.30 6.44
N LEU A 97 9.21 9.03 6.12
CA LEU A 97 8.32 8.32 5.20
C LEU A 97 6.87 8.37 5.73
N CYS A 98 5.95 8.87 4.91
CA CYS A 98 4.54 8.97 5.26
C CYS A 98 3.62 8.14 4.36
N GLU A 99 4.07 7.79 3.16
CA GLU A 99 3.31 6.99 2.19
C GLU A 99 4.24 6.26 1.24
N TYR A 100 3.83 5.09 0.76
CA TYR A 100 4.32 4.55 -0.49
C TYR A 100 3.19 4.03 -1.38
N ILE A 101 3.42 4.06 -2.69
CA ILE A 101 2.48 3.60 -3.71
C ILE A 101 3.20 2.61 -4.61
N VAL A 102 2.66 1.40 -4.74
CA VAL A 102 3.16 0.38 -5.67
C VAL A 102 2.27 0.36 -6.90
N ASP A 103 2.84 0.65 -8.07
CA ASP A 103 2.17 0.56 -9.36
C ASP A 103 2.42 -0.83 -9.95
N LEU A 104 1.33 -1.58 -10.20
CA LEU A 104 1.34 -2.95 -10.71
C LEU A 104 0.72 -2.95 -12.11
N ASN A 105 1.50 -3.31 -13.13
CA ASN A 105 1.14 -3.17 -14.54
C ASN A 105 0.83 -4.52 -15.23
N THR A 106 0.70 -5.61 -14.46
CA THR A 106 0.34 -6.94 -14.97
C THR A 106 -0.66 -7.63 -14.05
N LYS A 107 -1.61 -8.38 -14.63
CA LYS A 107 -2.56 -9.21 -13.84
C LYS A 107 -1.85 -10.21 -12.92
N LYS A 108 -0.71 -10.74 -13.36
CA LYS A 108 0.12 -11.65 -12.56
C LYS A 108 0.65 -10.96 -11.29
N SER A 109 1.15 -9.74 -11.41
CA SER A 109 1.65 -8.96 -10.28
C SER A 109 0.53 -8.49 -9.35
N ILE A 110 -0.63 -8.15 -9.91
CA ILE A 110 -1.84 -7.83 -9.14
C ILE A 110 -2.24 -9.04 -8.27
N GLN A 111 -2.34 -10.23 -8.86
CA GLN A 111 -2.69 -11.44 -8.12
C GLN A 111 -1.66 -11.77 -7.03
N LYS A 112 -0.36 -11.71 -7.35
CA LYS A 112 0.72 -11.88 -6.37
C LYS A 112 0.56 -10.94 -5.17
N MET A 113 0.25 -9.66 -5.41
CA MET A 113 0.04 -8.68 -4.35
C MET A 113 -1.17 -9.04 -3.48
N ILE A 114 -2.31 -9.40 -4.09
CA ILE A 114 -3.52 -9.81 -3.36
C ILE A 114 -3.22 -11.03 -2.48
N ASP A 115 -2.52 -12.03 -3.02
CA ASP A 115 -2.15 -13.25 -2.30
C ASP A 115 -1.20 -12.94 -1.14
N ALA A 116 -0.21 -12.07 -1.35
CA ALA A 116 0.74 -11.66 -0.30
C ALA A 116 0.05 -10.88 0.83
N LEU A 117 -0.84 -9.93 0.49
CA LEU A 117 -1.65 -9.20 1.48
C LEU A 117 -2.57 -10.14 2.27
N ASN A 118 -3.22 -11.08 1.60
CA ASN A 118 -4.09 -12.07 2.25
C ASN A 118 -3.31 -13.04 3.14
N SER A 119 -2.11 -13.46 2.71
CA SER A 119 -1.21 -14.29 3.52
C SER A 119 -0.79 -13.58 4.80
N LYS A 120 -0.41 -12.30 4.69
CA LYS A 120 0.10 -11.49 5.80
C LYS A 120 -0.97 -11.04 6.79
N PHE A 121 -2.12 -10.59 6.28
CA PHE A 121 -3.15 -9.92 7.08
C PHE A 121 -4.45 -10.70 7.21
N GLY A 122 -4.60 -11.80 6.48
CA GLY A 122 -5.89 -12.45 6.26
C GLY A 122 -6.74 -11.67 5.26
N LYS A 123 -8.05 -11.97 5.26
CA LYS A 123 -9.00 -11.33 4.35
C LYS A 123 -9.05 -9.81 4.52
N ALA A 124 -9.26 -9.11 3.40
CA ALA A 124 -9.52 -7.68 3.39
C ALA A 124 -10.69 -7.32 4.35
N LYS A 125 -10.57 -6.16 4.98
CA LYS A 125 -11.60 -5.58 5.85
C LYS A 125 -12.79 -5.06 5.07
N PHE A 126 -12.53 -4.59 3.85
CA PHE A 126 -13.52 -4.08 2.92
C PHE A 126 -13.07 -4.41 1.51
N VAL A 127 -14.05 -4.72 0.65
CA VAL A 127 -13.85 -4.88 -0.78
C VAL A 127 -14.99 -4.18 -1.51
N SER A 128 -14.71 -3.63 -2.68
CA SER A 128 -15.69 -3.01 -3.57
C SER A 128 -15.50 -3.49 -4.99
N LYS A 129 -16.60 -3.54 -5.74
CA LYS A 129 -16.59 -3.82 -7.18
C LYS A 129 -16.86 -2.54 -7.95
N LEU A 130 -16.26 -2.42 -9.13
CA LEU A 130 -16.61 -1.35 -10.07
C LEU A 130 -17.95 -1.67 -10.75
N ASP A 131 -18.13 -2.91 -11.20
CA ASP A 131 -19.40 -3.47 -11.66
C ASP A 131 -19.78 -4.69 -10.79
N LEU A 132 -21.03 -4.74 -10.30
CA LEU A 132 -21.49 -5.85 -9.45
C LEU A 132 -21.41 -7.22 -10.17
N THR A 133 -21.39 -7.23 -11.51
CA THR A 133 -21.22 -8.41 -12.35
C THR A 133 -19.78 -8.89 -12.48
N ASP A 134 -18.78 -8.09 -12.08
CA ASP A 134 -17.38 -8.50 -12.10
C ASP A 134 -17.15 -9.71 -11.18
N ASP A 135 -16.35 -10.69 -11.61
CA ASP A 135 -16.04 -11.87 -10.79
C ASP A 135 -15.17 -11.54 -9.57
N LEU A 136 -14.32 -10.52 -9.70
CA LEU A 136 -13.38 -10.07 -8.67
C LEU A 136 -13.73 -8.67 -8.19
N PRO A 137 -13.53 -8.35 -6.91
CA PRO A 137 -13.46 -6.96 -6.45
C PRO A 137 -12.44 -6.15 -7.24
N ASP A 138 -12.71 -4.85 -7.41
CA ASP A 138 -11.80 -3.86 -8.00
C ASP A 138 -10.92 -3.19 -6.93
N SER A 139 -11.43 -3.07 -5.72
CA SER A 139 -10.73 -2.39 -4.64
C SER A 139 -10.82 -3.13 -3.32
N TYR A 140 -9.76 -3.05 -2.52
CA TYR A 140 -9.58 -3.78 -1.28
C TYR A 140 -8.92 -2.89 -0.22
N ILE A 141 -9.31 -3.09 1.04
CA ILE A 141 -8.68 -2.45 2.20
C ILE A 141 -8.17 -3.52 3.17
N TRP A 142 -6.89 -3.44 3.52
CA TRP A 142 -6.34 -4.09 4.72
C TRP A 142 -5.87 -3.03 5.71
N GLN A 143 -5.84 -3.40 6.99
CA GLN A 143 -5.35 -2.54 8.05
C GLN A 143 -4.56 -3.37 9.06
N ASP A 144 -3.33 -2.92 9.35
CA ASP A 144 -2.54 -3.40 10.48
C ASP A 144 -2.21 -2.23 11.40
N LYS A 145 -2.81 -2.24 12.60
CA LYS A 145 -2.71 -1.15 13.58
C LYS A 145 -3.10 0.20 12.96
N GLN A 146 -2.11 1.08 12.77
CA GLN A 146 -2.26 2.44 12.23
C GLN A 146 -1.91 2.52 10.74
N ILE A 147 -1.54 1.40 10.10
CA ILE A 147 -1.17 1.37 8.69
C ILE A 147 -2.34 0.82 7.88
N ILE A 148 -2.73 1.56 6.85
CA ILE A 148 -3.75 1.15 5.90
C ILE A 148 -3.10 0.79 4.56
N TYR A 149 -3.64 -0.24 3.93
CA TYR A 149 -3.26 -0.75 2.61
C TYR A 149 -4.49 -0.67 1.71
N LEU A 150 -4.45 0.20 0.70
CA LEU A 150 -5.53 0.42 -0.27
C LEU A 150 -5.09 -0.09 -1.64
N LEU A 151 -5.67 -1.20 -2.09
CA LEU A 151 -5.45 -1.70 -3.44
C LEU A 151 -6.65 -1.32 -4.31
N MET A 152 -6.43 -0.75 -5.49
CA MET A 152 -7.50 -0.34 -6.42
C MET A 152 -7.11 -0.62 -7.87
N GLY A 153 -8.09 -0.87 -8.74
CA GLY A 153 -7.89 -1.14 -10.16
C GLY A 153 -7.66 -2.61 -10.48
N THR A 154 -7.96 -3.54 -9.57
CA THR A 154 -7.59 -4.97 -9.72
C THR A 154 -8.33 -5.69 -10.84
N THR A 155 -9.47 -5.18 -11.30
CA THR A 155 -10.17 -5.73 -12.48
C THR A 155 -9.57 -5.24 -13.80
N GLN A 156 -8.66 -4.25 -13.75
CA GLN A 156 -7.99 -3.67 -14.90
C GLN A 156 -6.66 -4.39 -15.20
N ASN A 157 -5.93 -3.92 -16.22
CA ASN A 157 -4.56 -4.39 -16.49
C ASN A 157 -3.52 -3.68 -15.62
N SER A 158 -3.93 -2.73 -14.79
CA SER A 158 -3.09 -1.96 -13.89
C SER A 158 -3.79 -1.71 -12.57
N ALA A 159 -3.10 -1.92 -11.45
CA ALA A 159 -3.59 -1.60 -10.12
C ALA A 159 -2.53 -0.80 -9.35
N TRP A 160 -2.96 -0.10 -8.30
CA TRP A 160 -2.06 0.57 -7.38
C TRP A 160 -2.38 0.21 -5.94
N LEU A 161 -1.34 -0.15 -5.20
CA LEU A 161 -1.39 -0.31 -3.75
C LEU A 161 -0.88 0.97 -3.10
N THR A 162 -1.73 1.72 -2.42
CA THR A 162 -1.33 2.87 -1.59
C THR A 162 -1.25 2.44 -0.14
N VAL A 163 -0.13 2.72 0.53
CA VAL A 163 0.11 2.35 1.92
C VAL A 163 0.59 3.55 2.71
N PHE A 164 -0.05 3.83 3.84
CA PHE A 164 0.25 5.01 4.65
C PHE A 164 -0.17 4.82 6.11
N ASP A 165 0.41 5.64 6.99
CA ASP A 165 0.02 5.73 8.40
C ASP A 165 -1.16 6.71 8.56
N ILE A 166 -2.25 6.24 9.17
CA ILE A 166 -3.48 7.02 9.42
C ILE A 166 -3.26 8.23 10.33
N ASN A 167 -2.16 8.29 11.08
CA ASN A 167 -1.80 9.45 11.90
C ASN A 167 -1.55 10.70 11.05
N TYR A 168 -1.17 10.54 9.79
CA TYR A 168 -1.10 11.64 8.83
C TYR A 168 -2.51 11.95 8.31
N LYS A 169 -3.29 12.70 9.10
CA LYS A 169 -4.72 12.96 8.83
C LYS A 169 -4.99 13.46 7.40
N GLU A 170 -4.16 14.34 6.86
CA GLU A 170 -4.33 14.83 5.47
C GLU A 170 -4.19 13.70 4.44
N LEU A 171 -3.28 12.74 4.65
CA LEU A 171 -3.18 11.55 3.80
C LEU A 171 -4.44 10.70 3.93
N TYR A 172 -4.85 10.43 5.16
CA TYR A 172 -6.05 9.63 5.44
C TYR A 172 -7.30 10.22 4.77
N ASP A 173 -7.55 11.52 4.95
CA ASP A 173 -8.71 12.21 4.37
C ASP A 173 -8.66 12.20 2.82
N ASN A 174 -7.48 12.32 2.21
CA ASN A 174 -7.33 12.37 0.76
C ASN A 174 -7.39 10.97 0.10
N ARG A 175 -6.82 9.96 0.76
CA ARG A 175 -6.66 8.60 0.20
C ARG A 175 -7.88 7.73 0.40
N ILE A 176 -8.61 7.88 1.49
CA ILE A 176 -9.86 7.15 1.70
C ILE A 176 -11.00 7.89 0.98
N SER A 177 -10.91 7.92 -0.35
CA SER A 177 -11.91 8.52 -1.25
C SER A 177 -12.33 7.53 -2.33
N GLY A 178 -13.28 7.94 -3.19
CA GLY A 178 -13.80 7.09 -4.26
C GLY A 178 -14.40 5.78 -3.72
N PRO A 179 -13.96 4.59 -4.17
CA PRO A 179 -14.54 3.32 -3.72
C PRO A 179 -14.40 3.08 -2.21
N PHE A 180 -13.43 3.73 -1.55
CA PHE A 180 -13.17 3.55 -0.13
C PHE A 180 -14.03 4.45 0.77
N MET A 181 -14.75 5.43 0.21
CA MET A 181 -15.52 6.41 0.99
C MET A 181 -16.60 5.76 1.86
N TYR A 182 -17.18 4.64 1.42
CA TYR A 182 -18.22 3.97 2.20
C TYR A 182 -17.68 3.32 3.46
N TYR A 183 -16.46 2.80 3.39
CA TYR A 183 -15.76 2.29 4.56
C TYR A 183 -15.34 3.43 5.50
N TYR A 184 -14.95 4.58 4.96
CA TYR A 184 -14.71 5.80 5.76
C TYR A 184 -15.94 6.21 6.56
N ASP A 185 -17.10 6.32 5.93
CA ASP A 185 -18.35 6.71 6.59
C ASP A 185 -18.71 5.74 7.73
N TYR A 186 -18.42 4.45 7.55
CA TYR A 186 -18.56 3.45 8.59
C TYR A 186 -17.60 3.69 9.77
N LEU A 187 -16.33 4.01 9.51
CA LEU A 187 -15.36 4.32 10.57
C LEU A 187 -15.76 5.58 11.34
N GLU A 188 -16.23 6.62 10.65
CA GLU A 188 -16.78 7.83 11.25
C GLU A 188 -18.04 7.54 12.07
N TYR A 189 -18.92 6.66 11.58
CA TYR A 189 -20.08 6.20 12.32
C TYR A 189 -19.67 5.49 13.63
N LEU A 190 -18.67 4.61 13.59
CA LEU A 190 -18.16 3.95 14.79
C LEU A 190 -17.65 4.98 15.80
N LEU A 191 -16.84 5.95 15.35
CA LEU A 191 -16.28 7.00 16.20
C LEU A 191 -17.39 7.85 16.85
N LYS A 192 -18.30 8.39 16.04
CA LYS A 192 -19.43 9.23 16.50
C LYS A 192 -20.31 8.52 17.52
N ASN A 193 -20.51 7.22 17.36
CA ASN A 193 -21.38 6.41 18.23
C ASN A 193 -20.62 5.67 19.35
N LYS A 194 -19.30 5.89 19.50
CA LYS A 194 -18.44 5.21 20.46
C LYS A 194 -18.55 3.68 20.37
N LYS A 195 -18.53 3.17 19.13
CA LYS A 195 -18.59 1.74 18.79
C LYS A 195 -17.25 1.27 18.26
N THR A 196 -17.09 -0.04 18.20
CA THR A 196 -15.92 -0.72 17.63
C THR A 196 -16.36 -1.68 16.54
N GLU A 197 -15.44 -2.08 15.65
CA GLU A 197 -15.72 -3.07 14.60
C GLU A 197 -16.22 -4.42 15.15
N LYS A 198 -15.92 -4.74 16.41
CA LYS A 198 -16.44 -5.94 17.09
C LYS A 198 -17.91 -5.83 17.47
N GLN A 199 -18.42 -4.60 17.63
CA GLN A 199 -19.78 -4.33 18.06
C GLN A 199 -20.72 -4.09 16.88
N ILE A 200 -20.22 -3.44 15.83
CA ILE A 200 -20.96 -3.17 14.60
C ILE A 200 -20.01 -3.44 13.46
N SER A 201 -20.34 -4.40 12.59
CA SER A 201 -19.60 -4.66 11.36
C SER A 201 -20.05 -3.71 10.24
N TYR A 202 -19.24 -3.59 9.17
CA TYR A 202 -19.61 -2.80 7.99
C TYR A 202 -20.96 -3.24 7.40
N TYR A 203 -21.23 -4.55 7.33
CA TYR A 203 -22.54 -5.06 6.88
C TYR A 203 -23.70 -4.57 7.76
N GLN A 204 -23.53 -4.58 9.09
CA GLN A 204 -24.55 -4.10 10.01
C GLN A 204 -24.77 -2.60 9.85
N TYR A 205 -23.70 -1.83 9.64
CA TYR A 205 -23.78 -0.41 9.30
C TYR A 205 -24.53 -0.18 7.98
N ALA A 206 -24.20 -0.90 6.91
CA ALA A 206 -24.90 -0.80 5.63
C ALA A 206 -26.41 -1.08 5.78
N LYS A 207 -26.79 -2.06 6.61
CA LYS A 207 -28.19 -2.35 6.97
C LYS A 207 -28.86 -1.28 7.85
N ILE A 208 -28.10 -0.52 8.63
CA ILE A 208 -28.63 0.65 9.36
C ILE A 208 -28.92 1.77 8.36
N MET A 209 -27.96 2.06 7.46
CA MET A 209 -28.12 3.11 6.45
C MET A 209 -29.28 2.83 5.49
N GLU A 210 -29.45 1.57 5.04
CA GLU A 210 -30.62 1.13 4.24
C GLU A 210 -31.93 1.48 4.97
N LYS A 211 -32.05 1.16 6.26
CA LYS A 211 -33.25 1.49 7.07
C LYS A 211 -33.47 2.98 7.27
N GLU A 212 -32.41 3.78 7.20
CA GLU A 212 -32.47 5.24 7.26
C GLU A 212 -32.75 5.87 5.87
N GLY A 213 -33.04 5.06 4.86
CA GLY A 213 -33.41 5.48 3.51
C GLY A 213 -32.21 5.68 2.57
N THR A 214 -31.06 5.10 2.91
CA THR A 214 -29.83 5.17 2.10
C THR A 214 -29.40 3.78 1.66
N ASP A 215 -29.95 3.33 0.54
CA ASP A 215 -29.73 1.97 0.02
C ASP A 215 -28.34 1.77 -0.61
N TYR A 216 -27.66 2.87 -0.98
CA TYR A 216 -26.36 2.81 -1.64
C TYR A 216 -25.35 1.91 -0.89
N TYR A 217 -25.25 2.02 0.43
CA TYR A 217 -24.25 1.27 1.22
C TYR A 217 -24.47 -0.25 1.17
N ILE A 218 -25.73 -0.69 1.12
CA ILE A 218 -26.06 -2.10 1.09
C ILE A 218 -25.99 -2.66 -0.33
N ASP A 219 -26.38 -1.87 -1.33
CA ASP A 219 -26.29 -2.26 -2.74
C ASP A 219 -24.82 -2.42 -3.18
N ASN A 220 -23.92 -1.65 -2.57
CA ASN A 220 -22.47 -1.74 -2.81
C ASN A 220 -21.74 -2.64 -1.82
N TYR A 221 -22.45 -3.33 -0.93
CA TYR A 221 -21.83 -4.27 0.00
C TYR A 221 -21.36 -5.53 -0.72
N VAL A 222 -20.05 -5.76 -0.71
CA VAL A 222 -19.44 -7.01 -1.17
C VAL A 222 -18.82 -7.70 0.04
N LYS A 223 -19.16 -8.98 0.24
CA LYS A 223 -18.60 -9.77 1.34
C LYS A 223 -17.12 -10.09 1.05
N PRO A 224 -16.17 -9.73 1.93
CA PRO A 224 -14.77 -10.11 1.80
C PRO A 224 -14.48 -11.61 1.94
#